data_AF-E5D2R7-F1
#
_entry.id   AF-E5D2R7-F1
#
_cell.length_a   1.000
_cell.length_b   1.000
_cell.length_c   1.000
_cell.angle_alpha   90.00
_cell.angle_beta   90.00
_cell.angle_gamma   90.00
#
_symmetry.space_group_name_H-M   'P 1'
#
loop_
_entity.id
_entity.type
_entity.pdbx_description
1 polymer ?
#
loop_
_entity_poly.entity_id
_entity_poly.type
_entity_poly.pdbx_seq_one_letter_code
_entity_poly.pdbx_strand_id
1 'polypeptide(L)'
;TDTTTLKPAATSTTSSVWLTIAKDSAAFTVCGTRTVRYGAGSTWVEKSVCGSGQCTSTFFGKDPAAGVAKVCQLLQGTGTLLWRGVSLAGAEFGEGSLPGTYGSNYIYPSADTATYYKNKGMYLVRLPFRWERLAAHAQPGVRCERAVAPVRVCQRRVGDRPDGAARSAQLCALLRQRVRVERGAQQRVRRFLAAPGHPVQGQSPRHLRAVVRA
;
A
#
# COMPACT_ATOMS: atom_id res chain seq x y z
N THR A 1 -11.44 -6.53 -27.21
CA THR A 1 -11.80 -5.13 -26.93
C THR A 1 -11.37 -4.81 -25.52
N ASP A 2 -10.07 -4.54 -25.35
CA ASP A 2 -9.50 -4.15 -24.05
C ASP A 2 -9.44 -2.62 -23.98
N THR A 3 -10.53 -2.03 -23.51
CA THR A 3 -10.59 -0.59 -23.22
C THR A 3 -9.92 -0.36 -21.87
N THR A 4 -8.58 -0.28 -21.86
CA THR A 4 -7.80 0.19 -20.71
C THR A 4 -8.10 1.68 -20.52
N THR A 5 -9.13 1.96 -19.72
CA THR A 5 -9.49 3.31 -19.29
C THR A 5 -8.39 3.82 -18.36
N LEU A 6 -7.54 4.72 -18.85
CA LEU A 6 -6.55 5.39 -18.03
C LEU A 6 -7.27 6.22 -16.95
N LYS A 7 -6.95 5.91 -15.69
CA LYS A 7 -7.43 6.58 -14.47
C LYS A 7 -7.18 8.09 -14.57
N PRO A 8 -8.14 8.96 -14.21
CA PRO A 8 -7.95 10.40 -14.27
C PRO A 8 -6.72 10.82 -13.45
N ALA A 9 -5.83 11.58 -14.08
CA ALA A 9 -4.66 12.17 -13.44
C ALA A 9 -5.11 13.02 -12.24
N ALA A 10 -4.37 12.93 -11.14
CA ALA A 10 -4.58 13.76 -9.96
C ALA A 10 -4.70 15.22 -10.41
N THR A 11 -5.82 15.86 -10.07
CA THR A 11 -6.06 17.25 -10.42
C THR A 11 -5.00 18.10 -9.73
N SER A 12 -4.06 18.59 -10.53
CA SER A 12 -3.01 19.53 -10.14
C SER A 12 -3.64 20.85 -9.70
N THR A 13 -4.11 20.91 -8.46
CA THR A 13 -4.68 22.14 -7.93
C THR A 13 -3.53 23.09 -7.61
N THR A 14 -3.38 24.14 -8.40
CA THR A 14 -2.44 25.25 -8.13
C THR A 14 -2.86 25.92 -6.82
N SER A 15 -2.03 25.80 -5.79
CA SER A 15 -2.19 26.54 -4.55
C SER A 15 -1.30 27.76 -4.58
N SER A 16 -1.89 28.91 -4.29
CA SER A 16 -1.15 30.14 -3.97
C SER A 16 -0.81 30.16 -2.49
N VAL A 17 0.47 30.29 -2.15
CA VAL A 17 0.94 30.48 -0.78
C VAL A 17 1.11 31.98 -0.52
N TRP A 18 0.41 32.47 0.49
CA TRP A 18 0.39 33.88 0.85
C TRP A 18 0.96 34.10 2.25
N LEU A 19 1.97 34.95 2.38
CA LEU A 19 2.58 35.32 3.66
C LEU A 19 2.13 36.73 4.06
N THR A 20 1.64 36.89 5.28
CA THR A 20 1.36 38.23 5.84
C THR A 20 2.66 39.00 6.06
N ILE A 21 2.78 40.17 5.42
CA ILE A 21 3.97 41.04 5.49
C ILE A 21 3.74 42.33 6.27
N ALA A 22 2.48 42.81 6.34
CA ALA A 22 2.13 44.03 7.05
C ALA A 22 0.69 43.97 7.55
N LYS A 23 0.47 44.57 8.72
CA LYS A 23 -0.87 44.85 9.27
C LYS A 23 -1.37 46.19 8.73
N ASP A 24 -2.63 46.51 8.99
CA ASP A 24 -3.27 47.74 8.54
C ASP A 24 -2.37 48.97 8.80
N SER A 25 -2.21 49.82 7.78
CA SER A 25 -1.44 51.05 7.82
C SER A 25 0.08 50.89 8.05
N ALA A 26 0.60 49.66 8.12
CA ALA A 26 2.03 49.42 8.24
C ALA A 26 2.74 49.45 6.87
N ALA A 27 3.98 49.92 6.88
CA ALA A 27 4.86 49.88 5.72
C ALA A 27 5.36 48.45 5.45
N PHE A 28 5.62 48.14 4.19
CA PHE A 28 6.28 46.90 3.78
C PHE A 28 7.30 47.16 2.66
N THR A 29 8.26 46.26 2.52
CA THR A 29 9.26 46.28 1.44
C THR A 29 9.34 44.92 0.78
N VAL A 30 9.35 44.90 -0.55
CA VAL A 30 9.45 43.70 -1.39
C VAL A 30 10.62 43.81 -2.35
N CYS A 31 11.35 42.70 -2.52
CA CYS A 31 12.45 42.61 -3.47
C CYS A 31 11.97 42.10 -4.83
N GLY A 32 12.34 42.82 -5.90
CA GLY A 32 11.88 42.56 -7.25
C GLY A 32 10.39 42.83 -7.44
N THR A 33 9.86 42.45 -8.60
CA THR A 33 8.43 42.55 -8.92
C THR A 33 7.70 41.40 -8.25
N ARG A 34 6.86 41.71 -7.25
CA ARG A 34 6.09 40.72 -6.48
C ARG A 34 4.61 41.07 -6.44
N THR A 35 3.75 40.06 -6.36
CA THR A 35 2.32 40.25 -6.14
C THR A 35 2.04 40.39 -4.65
N VAL A 36 1.47 41.53 -4.25
CA VAL A 36 0.97 41.79 -2.90
C VAL A 36 -0.54 41.91 -2.97
N ARG A 37 -1.24 41.32 -2.00
CA ARG A 37 -2.69 41.48 -1.84
C ARG A 37 -3.02 42.15 -0.52
N TYR A 38 -4.02 43.03 -0.54
CA TYR A 38 -4.58 43.72 0.62
C TYR A 38 -6.02 43.26 0.83
N GLY A 39 -6.40 42.95 2.06
CA GLY A 39 -7.75 42.42 2.31
C GLY A 39 -7.93 41.74 3.65
N ALA A 40 -9.10 41.12 3.80
CA ALA A 40 -9.48 40.32 4.95
C ALA A 40 -10.49 39.26 4.54
N GLY A 41 -10.46 38.09 5.20
CA GLY A 41 -11.40 36.99 4.93
C GLY A 41 -11.30 36.49 3.49
N SER A 42 -12.40 36.59 2.74
CA SER A 42 -12.51 36.19 1.33
C SER A 42 -12.36 37.34 0.33
N THR A 43 -12.28 38.60 0.79
CA THR A 43 -12.22 39.79 -0.06
C THR A 43 -10.81 40.38 -0.12
N TRP A 44 -10.21 40.39 -1.31
CA TRP A 44 -8.82 40.79 -1.52
C TRP A 44 -8.65 41.63 -2.78
N VAL A 45 -7.66 42.52 -2.77
CA VAL A 45 -7.22 43.31 -3.93
C VAL A 45 -5.74 43.07 -4.14
N GLU A 46 -5.37 42.66 -5.35
CA GLU A 46 -3.99 42.32 -5.68
C GLU A 46 -3.33 43.44 -6.48
N LYS A 47 -2.04 43.65 -6.25
CA LYS A 47 -1.22 44.63 -6.95
C LYS A 47 0.20 44.11 -7.10
N SER A 48 0.78 44.32 -8.27
CA SER A 48 2.21 44.08 -8.48
C SER A 48 3.00 45.27 -7.91
N VAL A 49 3.95 44.98 -7.02
CA VAL A 49 4.74 46.00 -6.32
C VAL A 49 6.22 45.68 -6.50
N CYS A 50 7.01 46.74 -6.72
CA CYS A 50 8.47 46.70 -6.67
C CYS A 50 8.96 47.75 -5.66
N GLY A 51 9.80 47.36 -4.70
CA GLY A 51 10.30 48.26 -3.65
C GLY A 51 9.39 48.33 -2.44
N SER A 52 9.14 49.53 -1.89
CA SER A 52 8.35 49.73 -0.69
C SER A 52 6.91 50.19 -0.97
N GLY A 53 6.01 49.91 -0.04
CA GLY A 53 4.61 50.29 -0.11
C GLY A 53 3.97 50.42 1.27
N GLN A 54 2.75 50.96 1.31
CA GLN A 54 1.96 51.09 2.54
C GLN A 54 0.76 50.16 2.48
N CYS A 55 0.44 49.52 3.60
CA CYS A 55 -0.70 48.61 3.68
C CYS A 55 -2.02 49.36 3.91
N THR A 56 -2.42 50.18 2.93
CA THR A 56 -3.59 51.06 3.02
C THR A 56 -4.47 50.96 1.77
N SER A 57 -5.76 51.23 1.93
CA SER A 57 -6.72 51.28 0.82
C SER A 57 -6.33 52.31 -0.25
N THR A 58 -5.71 53.44 0.13
CA THR A 58 -5.18 54.44 -0.81
C THR A 58 -4.08 53.87 -1.71
N PHE A 59 -3.16 53.07 -1.17
CA PHE A 59 -2.08 52.48 -1.97
C PHE A 59 -2.60 51.43 -2.97
N PHE A 60 -3.65 50.69 -2.60
CA PHE A 60 -4.30 49.69 -3.46
C PHE A 60 -5.45 50.25 -4.30
N GLY A 61 -5.82 51.53 -4.12
CA GLY A 61 -6.84 52.26 -4.88
C GLY A 61 -8.29 51.92 -4.54
N LYS A 62 -8.52 50.93 -3.67
CA LYS A 62 -9.85 50.52 -3.20
C LYS A 62 -9.76 49.78 -1.87
N ASP A 63 -10.82 49.88 -1.08
CA ASP A 63 -11.01 49.05 0.11
C ASP A 63 -11.83 47.79 -0.24
N PRO A 64 -11.24 46.58 -0.16
CA PRO A 64 -11.98 45.33 -0.39
C PRO A 64 -13.07 45.03 0.63
N ALA A 65 -12.99 45.56 1.86
CA ALA A 65 -14.03 45.32 2.85
C ALA A 65 -14.07 46.43 3.91
N ALA A 66 -15.02 47.35 3.77
CA ALA A 66 -15.19 48.46 4.71
C ALA A 66 -15.45 47.98 6.15
N GLY A 67 -14.87 48.68 7.13
CA GLY A 67 -15.14 48.47 8.56
C GLY A 67 -14.41 47.28 9.22
N VAL A 68 -13.51 46.60 8.52
CA VAL A 68 -12.72 45.48 9.06
C VAL A 68 -11.23 45.72 8.85
N ALA A 69 -10.43 45.58 9.90
CA ALA A 69 -8.96 45.71 9.82
C ALA A 69 -8.36 44.81 8.73
N LYS A 70 -7.47 45.37 7.91
CA LYS A 70 -6.88 44.67 6.76
C LYS A 70 -5.46 44.24 7.00
N VAL A 71 -5.01 43.29 6.18
CA VAL A 71 -3.62 42.85 6.15
C VAL A 71 -3.11 42.82 4.72
N CYS A 72 -1.80 43.00 4.57
CA CYS A 72 -1.10 42.81 3.31
C CYS A 72 -0.38 41.48 3.31
N GLN A 73 -0.54 40.73 2.23
CA GLN A 73 0.10 39.44 2.04
C GLN A 73 0.89 39.40 0.73
N LEU A 74 2.08 38.85 0.79
CA LEU A 74 2.95 38.61 -0.36
C LEU A 74 2.66 37.22 -0.93
N LEU A 75 2.56 37.12 -2.25
CA LEU A 75 2.58 35.83 -2.94
C LEU A 75 3.99 35.24 -2.84
N GLN A 76 4.16 34.22 -2.01
CA GLN A 76 5.44 33.51 -1.89
C GLN A 76 5.68 32.57 -3.08
N GLY A 77 4.60 32.06 -3.66
CA GLY A 77 4.66 31.21 -4.83
C GLY A 77 3.28 30.71 -5.22
N THR A 78 3.14 30.43 -6.50
CA THR A 78 2.06 29.64 -7.07
C THR A 78 2.65 28.28 -7.40
N GLY A 79 2.47 27.35 -6.48
CA GLY A 79 2.93 25.99 -6.64
C GLY A 79 1.76 25.10 -7.02
N THR A 80 1.92 24.30 -8.08
CA THR A 80 1.16 23.07 -8.18
C THR A 80 1.67 22.14 -7.09
N LEU A 81 0.93 22.02 -5.99
CA LEU A 81 1.21 20.99 -5.01
C LEU A 81 0.88 19.66 -5.68
N LEU A 82 1.92 18.99 -6.20
CA LEU A 82 1.79 17.71 -6.90
C LEU A 82 1.16 16.65 -5.99
N TRP A 83 1.48 16.74 -4.70
CA TRP A 83 0.98 15.85 -3.66
C TRP A 83 0.30 16.66 -2.56
N ARG A 84 -1.00 16.44 -2.39
CA ARG A 84 -1.74 16.84 -1.20
C ARG A 84 -2.30 15.62 -0.53
N GLY A 85 -2.24 15.57 0.79
CA GLY A 85 -2.61 14.38 1.51
C GLY A 85 -3.08 14.57 2.92
N VAL A 86 -3.45 13.45 3.52
CA VAL A 86 -3.91 13.34 4.90
C VAL A 86 -3.19 12.18 5.58
N SER A 87 -2.94 12.31 6.88
CA SER A 87 -2.50 11.18 7.71
C SER A 87 -3.74 10.53 8.33
N LEU A 88 -3.94 9.23 8.09
CA LEU A 88 -5.06 8.49 8.67
C LEU A 88 -4.53 7.65 9.83
N ALA A 89 -4.70 8.18 11.04
CA ALA A 89 -4.31 7.56 12.30
C ALA A 89 -5.24 6.41 12.71
N GLY A 90 -4.72 5.55 13.58
CA GLY A 90 -5.46 4.51 14.30
C GLY A 90 -4.65 3.23 14.50
N ALA A 91 -3.84 2.85 13.51
CA ALA A 91 -3.06 1.60 13.55
C ALA A 91 -1.84 1.68 14.46
N GLU A 92 -1.43 2.90 14.83
CA GLU A 92 -0.34 3.22 15.73
C GLU A 92 -0.75 3.30 17.21
N PHE A 93 -2.06 3.33 17.51
CA PHE A 93 -2.60 3.51 18.86
C PHE A 93 -2.36 2.30 19.76
N GLY A 94 -2.45 2.47 21.08
CA GLY A 94 -2.30 1.37 22.03
C GLY A 94 -0.85 0.90 22.21
N GLU A 95 0.08 1.83 22.34
CA GLU A 95 1.52 1.58 22.51
C GLU A 95 1.86 0.77 23.77
N GLY A 96 1.07 0.91 24.84
CA GLY A 96 1.22 0.12 26.07
C GLY A 96 0.60 -1.29 26.02
N SER A 97 0.02 -1.69 24.89
CA SER A 97 -0.61 -3.01 24.73
C SER A 97 -0.24 -3.59 23.36
N LEU A 98 0.91 -4.26 23.33
CA LEU A 98 1.46 -4.92 22.15
C LEU A 98 1.29 -6.45 22.29
N PRO A 99 0.77 -7.16 21.27
CA PRO A 99 0.33 -6.66 19.96
C PRO A 99 -1.01 -5.91 19.98
N GLY A 100 -1.77 -5.97 21.09
CA GLY A 100 -3.06 -5.28 21.25
C GLY A 100 -4.20 -5.92 20.46
N THR A 101 -5.42 -5.43 20.68
CA THR A 101 -6.64 -5.99 20.06
C THR A 101 -7.23 -5.01 19.05
N TYR A 102 -7.51 -5.49 17.82
CA TYR A 102 -8.18 -4.68 16.78
C TYR A 102 -9.60 -4.29 17.23
N GLY A 103 -9.99 -3.05 16.97
CA GLY A 103 -11.28 -2.48 17.37
C GLY A 103 -11.31 -1.95 18.81
N SER A 104 -10.27 -2.19 19.61
CA SER A 104 -10.14 -1.63 20.97
C SER A 104 -8.84 -0.83 21.12
N ASN A 105 -7.68 -1.49 21.01
CA ASN A 105 -6.38 -0.82 21.17
C ASN A 105 -5.94 -0.10 19.88
N TYR A 106 -6.44 -0.52 18.72
CA TYR A 106 -6.13 0.10 17.42
C TYR A 106 -7.23 -0.15 16.39
N ILE A 107 -7.32 0.75 15.40
CA ILE A 107 -8.25 0.66 14.27
C ILE A 107 -7.54 1.03 12.98
N TYR A 108 -7.89 0.36 11.88
CA TYR A 108 -7.44 0.76 10.56
C TYR A 108 -8.53 1.60 9.89
N PRO A 109 -8.18 2.74 9.25
CA PRO A 109 -9.15 3.52 8.49
C PRO A 109 -9.74 2.66 7.36
N SER A 110 -11.04 2.81 7.11
CA SER A 110 -11.72 2.09 6.03
C SER A 110 -11.40 2.68 4.66
N ALA A 111 -11.69 1.90 3.60
CA ALA A 111 -11.61 2.38 2.22
C ALA A 111 -12.57 3.56 1.94
N ASP A 112 -13.69 3.63 2.66
CA ASP A 112 -14.66 4.72 2.54
C ASP A 112 -14.07 6.04 3.07
N THR A 113 -13.35 5.98 4.19
CA THR A 113 -12.62 7.14 4.73
C THR A 113 -11.56 7.63 3.73
N ALA A 114 -10.80 6.73 3.11
CA ALA A 114 -9.85 7.12 2.06
C ALA A 114 -10.55 7.73 0.84
N THR A 115 -11.72 7.20 0.47
CA THR A 115 -12.54 7.69 -0.64
C THR A 115 -13.10 9.09 -0.35
N TYR A 116 -13.50 9.36 0.89
CA TYR A 116 -13.93 10.70 1.31
C TYR A 116 -12.84 11.75 1.05
N TYR A 117 -11.59 11.48 1.46
CA TYR A 117 -10.48 12.42 1.25
C TYR A 117 -10.06 12.53 -0.22
N LYS A 118 -10.13 11.43 -0.97
CA LYS A 118 -9.96 11.46 -2.43
C LYS A 118 -10.95 12.42 -3.09
N ASN A 119 -12.23 12.33 -2.73
CA ASN A 119 -13.28 13.19 -3.28
C ASN A 119 -13.13 14.67 -2.85
N LYS A 120 -12.39 14.93 -1.77
CA LYS A 120 -11.99 16.29 -1.33
C LYS A 120 -10.69 16.78 -1.99
N GLY A 121 -10.11 16.02 -2.93
CA GLY A 121 -8.90 16.41 -3.66
C GLY A 121 -7.59 16.10 -2.93
N MET A 122 -7.59 15.15 -1.99
CA MET A 122 -6.38 14.64 -1.34
C MET A 122 -6.00 13.28 -1.95
N TYR A 123 -4.82 13.21 -2.57
CA TYR A 123 -4.36 12.04 -3.33
C TYR A 123 -3.20 11.29 -2.67
N LEU A 124 -2.58 11.87 -1.65
CA LEU A 124 -1.54 11.23 -0.83
C LEU A 124 -2.12 10.82 0.53
N VAL A 125 -1.82 9.62 1.00
CA VAL A 125 -2.23 9.15 2.33
C VAL A 125 -1.01 8.66 3.08
N ARG A 126 -0.83 9.12 4.32
CA ARG A 126 0.17 8.59 5.25
C ARG A 126 -0.52 7.72 6.29
N LEU A 127 -0.07 6.48 6.43
CA LEU A 127 -0.58 5.53 7.41
C LEU A 127 0.50 5.28 8.47
N PRO A 128 0.45 5.96 9.63
CA PRO A 128 1.24 5.55 10.77
C PRO A 128 0.80 4.17 11.26
N PHE A 129 1.75 3.27 11.51
CA PHE A 129 1.50 1.93 12.02
C PHE A 129 2.63 1.49 12.97
N ARG A 130 2.37 0.49 13.80
CA ARG A 130 3.40 -0.13 14.65
C ARG A 130 4.01 -1.35 13.96
N TRP A 131 5.34 -1.41 13.97
CA TRP A 131 6.09 -2.51 13.36
C TRP A 131 5.83 -3.84 14.07
N GLU A 132 5.65 -3.82 15.38
CA GLU A 132 5.40 -4.95 16.27
C GLU A 132 4.12 -5.72 15.89
N ARG A 133 3.15 -5.03 15.28
CA ARG A 133 1.91 -5.64 14.76
C ARG A 133 2.06 -6.20 13.35
N LEU A 134 2.91 -5.57 12.53
CA LEU A 134 3.18 -6.00 11.16
C LEU A 134 4.09 -7.24 11.13
N ALA A 135 5.07 -7.28 12.03
CA ALA A 135 6.07 -8.34 12.12
C ALA A 135 5.58 -9.60 12.86
N ALA A 136 4.37 -9.60 13.43
CA ALA A 136 3.79 -10.78 14.06
C ALA A 136 3.54 -11.96 13.09
N HIS A 137 3.62 -11.72 11.77
CA HIS A 137 3.53 -12.77 10.74
C HIS A 137 4.91 -13.22 10.21
N ALA A 138 6.01 -12.59 10.63
CA ALA A 138 7.35 -13.10 10.41
C ALA A 138 7.72 -13.99 11.60
N GLN A 139 7.03 -15.12 11.76
CA GLN A 139 7.54 -16.16 12.65
C GLN A 139 8.94 -16.54 12.15
N PRO A 140 9.98 -16.56 13.02
CA PRO A 140 11.24 -17.18 12.66
C PRO A 140 10.99 -18.68 12.50
N GLY A 141 10.66 -19.10 11.28
CA GLY A 141 10.37 -20.50 10.95
C GLY A 141 9.39 -20.78 9.81
N VAL A 142 8.59 -19.81 9.35
CA VAL A 142 7.64 -20.06 8.22
C VAL A 142 8.12 -19.31 6.99
N ARG A 143 8.92 -19.99 6.18
CA ARG A 143 9.25 -19.56 4.82
C ARG A 143 8.02 -19.76 3.94
N CYS A 144 7.55 -18.71 3.27
CA CYS A 144 6.73 -18.88 2.06
C CYS A 144 7.61 -19.47 0.96
N GLU A 145 7.91 -20.75 1.05
CA GLU A 145 8.48 -21.48 -0.08
C GLU A 145 7.34 -21.81 -1.02
N ARG A 146 7.45 -21.29 -2.25
CA ARG A 146 6.54 -21.58 -3.37
C ARG A 146 6.27 -23.08 -3.42
N ALA A 147 5.03 -23.47 -3.11
CA ALA A 147 4.58 -24.85 -3.23
C ALA A 147 4.57 -25.25 -4.70
N VAL A 148 5.61 -25.94 -5.16
CA VAL A 148 5.49 -26.89 -6.27
C VAL A 148 5.27 -28.25 -5.62
N ALA A 149 4.00 -28.60 -5.45
CA ALA A 149 3.57 -29.94 -5.05
C ALA A 149 3.84 -30.95 -6.19
N PRO A 150 3.88 -32.28 -5.92
CA PRO A 150 3.31 -32.91 -4.73
C PRO A 150 4.21 -33.91 -3.98
N VAL A 151 3.76 -34.19 -2.75
CA VAL A 151 4.23 -35.20 -1.79
C VAL A 151 5.43 -34.76 -0.92
N ARG A 152 5.13 -34.11 0.20
CA ARG A 152 6.00 -34.13 1.39
C ARG A 152 5.25 -34.76 2.56
N VAL A 153 5.79 -35.86 3.05
CA VAL A 153 5.50 -36.41 4.37
C VAL A 153 6.03 -35.42 5.41
N CYS A 154 5.17 -34.90 6.26
CA CYS A 154 5.58 -34.13 7.43
C CYS A 154 6.14 -35.10 8.49
N GLN A 155 7.45 -35.15 8.69
CA GLN A 155 8.04 -35.75 9.89
C GLN A 155 8.19 -34.67 10.96
N ARG A 156 7.37 -34.76 12.02
CA ARG A 156 7.48 -33.93 13.23
C ARG A 156 8.66 -34.44 14.07
N ARG A 157 9.47 -33.53 14.63
CA ARG A 157 10.48 -33.84 15.66
C ARG A 157 9.83 -34.59 16.82
N VAL A 158 10.49 -35.67 17.23
CA VAL A 158 10.19 -36.46 18.42
C VAL A 158 10.57 -35.66 19.66
N GLY A 159 9.65 -35.52 20.62
CA GLY A 159 9.92 -34.98 21.95
C GLY A 159 8.66 -34.53 22.71
N ASP A 160 8.32 -35.29 23.76
CA ASP A 160 7.43 -34.99 24.89
C ASP A 160 5.90 -34.88 24.73
N ARG A 161 5.21 -36.03 24.84
CA ARG A 161 4.16 -36.30 25.86
C ARG A 161 3.64 -37.75 25.74
N PRO A 162 3.39 -38.47 26.84
CA PRO A 162 3.21 -39.91 26.83
C PRO A 162 1.73 -40.33 26.76
N ASP A 163 1.01 -40.05 25.68
CA ASP A 163 -0.38 -40.58 25.51
C ASP A 163 -0.76 -40.94 24.05
N GLY A 164 0.20 -40.89 23.11
CA GLY A 164 -0.05 -41.01 21.67
C GLY A 164 0.38 -42.32 20.98
N ALA A 165 0.94 -43.28 21.72
CA ALA A 165 1.60 -44.45 21.14
C ALA A 165 0.63 -45.44 20.44
N ALA A 166 -0.59 -45.61 20.96
CA ALA A 166 -1.52 -46.62 20.43
C ALA A 166 -2.12 -46.22 19.06
N ARG A 167 -2.45 -44.95 18.85
CA ARG A 167 -3.02 -44.46 17.57
C ARG A 167 -2.00 -44.42 16.44
N SER A 168 -0.72 -44.30 16.78
CA SER A 168 0.40 -44.21 15.84
C SER A 168 0.68 -45.56 15.14
N ALA A 169 0.50 -46.69 15.83
CA ALA A 169 0.72 -48.02 15.25
C ALA A 169 -0.34 -48.39 14.20
N GLN A 170 -1.63 -48.07 14.44
CA GLN A 170 -2.72 -48.35 13.49
C GLN A 170 -2.60 -47.53 12.22
N LEU A 171 -2.24 -46.25 12.32
CA LEU A 171 -2.03 -45.41 11.14
C LEU A 171 -0.82 -45.88 10.31
N CYS A 172 0.26 -46.31 10.97
CA CYS A 172 1.44 -46.84 10.30
C CYS A 172 1.16 -48.19 9.62
N ALA A 173 0.33 -49.06 10.21
CA ALA A 173 -0.12 -50.30 9.60
C ALA A 173 -1.00 -50.06 8.35
N LEU A 174 -1.96 -49.13 8.43
CA LEU A 174 -2.82 -48.76 7.31
C LEU A 174 -2.02 -48.13 6.15
N LEU A 175 -1.04 -47.28 6.44
CA LEU A 175 -0.16 -46.69 5.42
C LEU A 175 0.72 -47.76 4.74
N ARG A 176 1.25 -48.74 5.50
CA ARG A 176 1.99 -49.88 4.92
C ARG A 176 1.10 -50.74 4.01
N GLN A 177 -0.16 -50.97 4.39
CA GLN A 177 -1.12 -51.70 3.55
C GLN A 177 -1.40 -50.96 2.23
N ARG A 178 -1.61 -49.65 2.29
CA ARG A 178 -1.89 -48.83 1.10
C ARG A 178 -0.72 -48.81 0.11
N VAL A 179 0.52 -48.69 0.61
CA VAL A 179 1.74 -48.76 -0.24
C VAL A 179 1.92 -50.15 -0.86
N ARG A 180 1.57 -51.22 -0.13
CA ARG A 180 1.66 -52.60 -0.65
C ARG A 180 0.63 -52.86 -1.76
N VAL A 181 -0.58 -52.28 -1.65
CA VAL A 181 -1.62 -52.32 -2.69
C VAL A 181 -1.18 -51.57 -3.95
N GLU A 182 -0.63 -50.36 -3.81
CA GLU A 182 -0.16 -49.58 -4.97
C GLU A 182 1.03 -50.23 -5.68
N ARG A 183 1.98 -50.81 -4.93
CA ARG A 183 3.07 -51.60 -5.52
C ARG A 183 2.54 -52.84 -6.23
N GLY A 184 1.52 -53.50 -5.68
CA GLY A 184 0.84 -54.63 -6.32
C GLY A 184 0.09 -54.25 -7.61
N ALA A 185 -0.47 -53.03 -7.69
CA ALA A 185 -1.10 -52.51 -8.91
C ALA A 185 -0.05 -52.18 -9.98
N GLN A 186 1.04 -51.51 -9.62
CA GLN A 186 2.16 -51.19 -10.51
C GLN A 186 2.84 -52.46 -11.07
N GLN A 187 2.94 -53.52 -10.27
CA GLN A 187 3.55 -54.78 -10.68
C GLN A 187 2.64 -55.61 -11.60
N ARG A 188 1.32 -55.48 -11.50
CA ARG A 188 0.36 -56.03 -12.46
C ARG A 188 0.39 -55.31 -13.81
N VAL A 189 0.49 -53.97 -13.81
CA VAL A 189 0.65 -53.18 -15.04
C VAL A 189 1.97 -53.52 -15.73
N ARG A 190 3.07 -53.67 -14.98
CA ARG A 190 4.36 -54.11 -15.55
C ARG A 190 4.33 -55.53 -16.12
N ARG A 191 3.59 -56.47 -15.50
CA ARG A 191 3.42 -57.82 -16.06
C ARG A 191 2.53 -57.84 -17.30
N PHE A 192 1.50 -56.99 -17.37
CA PHE A 192 0.67 -56.83 -18.56
C PHE A 192 1.46 -56.28 -19.75
N LEU A 193 2.36 -55.33 -19.50
CA LEU A 193 3.26 -54.78 -20.52
C LEU A 193 4.42 -55.72 -20.91
N ALA A 194 4.69 -56.78 -20.14
CA ALA A 194 5.74 -57.76 -20.40
C ALA A 194 5.22 -59.10 -20.97
N ALA A 195 3.91 -59.21 -21.24
CA ALA A 195 3.32 -60.39 -21.88
C ALA A 195 3.70 -60.43 -23.38
N PRO A 196 4.17 -61.58 -23.91
CA PRO A 196 4.49 -61.70 -25.33
C PRO A 196 3.21 -61.59 -26.18
N GLY A 197 3.16 -60.60 -27.07
CA GLY A 197 2.03 -60.38 -28.00
C GLY A 197 1.54 -58.93 -28.16
N HIS A 198 2.11 -57.93 -27.47
CA HIS A 198 1.75 -56.51 -27.66
C HIS A 198 2.71 -55.75 -28.61
N PRO A 199 2.21 -54.83 -29.46
CA PRO A 199 2.94 -54.35 -30.63
C PRO A 199 3.78 -53.11 -30.35
N VAL A 200 4.71 -53.15 -29.39
CA VAL A 200 5.77 -52.12 -29.29
C VAL A 200 7.03 -52.72 -28.68
N GLN A 201 7.69 -53.63 -29.41
CA GLN A 201 9.09 -53.97 -29.16
C GLN A 201 9.95 -53.21 -30.17
N GLY A 202 10.64 -52.17 -29.69
CA GLY A 202 11.75 -51.56 -30.42
C GLY A 202 11.68 -50.04 -30.52
N GLN A 203 11.99 -49.34 -29.43
CA GLN A 203 12.59 -48.00 -29.50
C GLN A 203 13.41 -47.73 -28.24
N SER A 204 14.73 -47.58 -28.44
CA SER A 204 15.72 -47.32 -27.39
C SER A 204 15.67 -45.86 -26.92
N PRO A 205 15.78 -45.56 -25.61
CA PRO A 205 15.51 -44.24 -25.06
C PRO A 205 16.73 -43.29 -25.12
N ARG A 206 17.28 -43.05 -26.32
CA ARG A 206 18.45 -42.14 -26.48
C ARG A 206 18.26 -40.95 -27.43
N HIS A 207 17.12 -40.80 -28.09
CA HIS A 207 16.87 -39.65 -28.95
C HIS A 207 15.52 -39.00 -28.65
N LEU A 208 15.46 -38.23 -27.56
CA LEU A 208 14.44 -37.20 -27.33
C LEU A 208 15.04 -36.10 -26.44
N ARG A 209 16.11 -35.50 -26.96
CA ARG A 209 16.47 -34.11 -26.65
C ARG A 209 16.36 -33.35 -27.96
N ALA A 210 15.68 -32.21 -27.87
CA ALA A 210 15.51 -31.15 -28.86
C ALA A 210 14.12 -31.09 -29.51
N VAL A 211 13.69 -29.83 -29.66
CA VAL A 211 12.51 -29.31 -30.36
C VAL A 211 11.21 -29.28 -29.56
N VAL A 212 11.09 -28.29 -28.67
CA VAL A 212 9.97 -27.32 -28.74
C VAL A 212 10.52 -25.94 -28.37
N ARG A 213 10.90 -25.18 -29.40
CA ARG A 213 11.03 -23.72 -29.35
C ARG A 213 10.73 -23.19 -30.75
N ALA A 214 9.45 -22.99 -31.02
CA ALA A 214 8.85 -22.05 -31.97
C ALA A 214 7.36 -21.99 -31.61
#